data_AF-A0A842SAP3-F1
#
_entry.id   AF-A0A842SAP3-F1
#
_cell.length_a   1.000
_cell.length_b   1.000
_cell.length_c   1.000
_cell.angle_alpha   90.00
_cell.angle_beta   90.00
_cell.angle_gamma   90.00
#
_symmetry.space_group_name_H-M   'P 1'
#
loop_
_entity.id
_entity.type
_entity.pdbx_description
1 polymer ?
#
loop_
_entity_poly.entity_id
_entity_poly.type
_entity_poly.pdbx_seq_one_letter_code
_entity_poly.pdbx_strand_id
1 'polypeptide(L)'
;MTTSDKNRKKVIFNPQGCNFSVNTNNLVTCEMIESIFDKFKIDAIDRMNQVINEIKFYVGGNQWHFGEAGILRETNYEFDFKTKTLYIFLSRIFENAFRRWKKSDYGALKRFIWESFFHEFIMALISINRINLDLLDVAVEIDLQDYSEFVQQFREDLLNSENKTIPNINFISINTELWKDELPSSLGFLEVLYHRRMDELKDDLSKNRLTFYEMHKFFNELRKIKLNYNYEYNLAELINYCLYNDHFEAYFKFNSSQKIKNKYYRKAKRLILKFFKKHDIQLVEYFDSSNRRHFFISHEVFERVKSVCLQVCLQNIKIELLEKYKEFKEFYSKCPICERENINQLICEKLYFSKSHAHFKESLLEAMHHVDSYDELNTESEYFGIPCDDCFYLTRSVNGEYSDLDQIIKFINTYNICPVCKNKNHSEYLISFYYDTSKKQLKQFLLNTMGSSFIKNIKINTGIPCCSCYREFFGELPEFINYSH
;
A
#
# COMPACT_ATOMS: atom_id res chain seq x y z
N MET A 1 2.02 -26.03 -45.85
CA MET A 1 1.36 -27.31 -45.54
C MET A 1 0.15 -27.01 -44.68
N THR A 2 -1.01 -27.02 -45.32
CA THR A 2 -2.30 -26.56 -44.78
C THR A 2 -3.30 -27.67 -45.01
N THR A 3 -3.50 -28.55 -44.02
CA THR A 3 -4.65 -29.47 -43.97
C THR A 3 -4.77 -30.10 -42.58
N SER A 4 -6.02 -30.22 -42.12
CA SER A 4 -6.53 -31.01 -40.99
C SER A 4 -6.39 -30.44 -39.56
N ASP A 5 -7.21 -29.45 -39.22
CA ASP A 5 -7.68 -29.31 -37.83
C ASP A 5 -9.17 -28.88 -37.80
N LYS A 6 -9.97 -29.44 -38.73
CA LYS A 6 -11.43 -29.26 -38.75
C LYS A 6 -12.07 -30.37 -37.92
N ASN A 7 -12.73 -29.97 -36.84
CA ASN A 7 -13.46 -30.77 -35.84
C ASN A 7 -12.63 -31.29 -34.66
N ARG A 8 -11.88 -30.42 -33.98
CA ARG A 8 -11.69 -30.65 -32.54
C ARG A 8 -13.07 -30.64 -31.89
N LYS A 9 -13.50 -31.82 -31.42
CA LYS A 9 -14.79 -31.96 -30.72
C LYS A 9 -14.79 -31.03 -29.52
N LYS A 10 -15.88 -30.27 -29.36
CA LYS A 10 -16.11 -29.48 -28.14
C LYS A 10 -16.10 -30.43 -26.96
N VAL A 11 -15.37 -30.07 -25.92
CA VAL A 11 -15.41 -30.78 -24.63
C VAL A 11 -16.50 -30.14 -23.80
N ILE A 12 -17.58 -30.90 -23.62
CA ILE A 12 -18.70 -30.55 -22.75
C ILE A 12 -18.61 -31.49 -21.56
N PHE A 13 -18.58 -30.92 -20.38
CA PHE A 13 -18.49 -31.61 -19.10
C PHE A 13 -19.64 -31.19 -18.20
N ASN A 14 -20.19 -32.11 -17.43
CA ASN A 14 -21.25 -31.83 -16.46
C ASN A 14 -20.66 -32.05 -15.06
N PRO A 15 -20.39 -30.97 -14.30
CA PRO A 15 -19.90 -31.09 -12.93
C PRO A 15 -20.88 -31.91 -12.07
N GLN A 16 -20.35 -32.64 -11.09
CA GLN A 16 -21.18 -33.48 -10.23
C GLN A 16 -22.23 -32.63 -9.50
N GLY A 17 -23.51 -33.00 -9.61
CA GLY A 17 -24.63 -32.28 -9.01
C GLY A 17 -25.16 -31.10 -9.83
N CYS A 18 -24.53 -30.74 -10.95
CA CYS A 18 -24.98 -29.67 -11.82
C CYS A 18 -25.87 -30.21 -12.96
N ASN A 19 -26.99 -29.53 -13.20
CA ASN A 19 -27.90 -29.78 -14.34
C ASN A 19 -27.50 -28.99 -15.59
N PHE A 20 -26.66 -27.97 -15.43
CA PHE A 20 -26.09 -27.20 -16.53
C PHE A 20 -24.81 -27.85 -17.05
N SER A 21 -24.46 -27.49 -18.28
CA SER A 21 -23.24 -27.98 -18.93
C SER A 21 -22.11 -26.97 -18.88
N VAL A 22 -20.86 -27.43 -18.78
CA VAL A 22 -19.66 -26.61 -18.89
C VAL A 22 -18.94 -26.95 -20.18
N ASN A 23 -19.02 -26.02 -21.13
CA ASN A 23 -18.36 -26.10 -22.41
C ASN A 23 -16.99 -25.44 -22.32
N THR A 24 -15.98 -26.26 -22.02
CA THR A 24 -14.61 -25.76 -21.86
C THR A 24 -14.02 -25.29 -23.18
N ASN A 25 -14.56 -25.76 -24.32
CA ASN A 25 -14.03 -25.52 -25.66
C ASN A 25 -12.51 -25.80 -25.78
N ASN A 26 -12.00 -26.74 -24.97
CA ASN A 26 -10.57 -27.02 -24.79
C ASN A 26 -9.72 -25.81 -24.33
N LEU A 27 -10.36 -24.78 -23.77
CA LEU A 27 -9.69 -23.57 -23.27
C LEU A 27 -9.31 -23.68 -21.79
N VAL A 28 -9.98 -24.53 -21.03
CA VAL A 28 -9.68 -24.82 -19.62
C VAL A 28 -9.81 -26.34 -19.40
N THR A 29 -9.12 -26.88 -18.40
CA THR A 29 -9.19 -28.32 -18.08
C THR A 29 -10.40 -28.60 -17.16
N CYS A 30 -10.94 -29.82 -17.17
CA CYS A 30 -12.03 -30.19 -16.25
C CYS A 30 -11.57 -30.11 -14.78
N GLU A 31 -10.33 -30.50 -14.49
CA GLU A 31 -9.71 -30.43 -13.16
C GLU A 31 -9.81 -29.02 -12.54
N MET A 32 -9.54 -27.98 -13.34
CA MET A 32 -9.66 -26.58 -12.90
C MET A 32 -11.10 -26.21 -12.51
N ILE A 33 -12.08 -26.83 -13.14
CA ILE A 33 -13.50 -26.56 -12.92
C ILE A 33 -14.03 -27.36 -11.73
N GLU A 34 -13.68 -28.64 -11.64
CA GLU A 34 -14.05 -29.54 -10.54
C GLU A 34 -13.56 -29.00 -9.19
N SER A 35 -12.29 -28.60 -9.10
CA SER A 35 -11.71 -28.02 -7.88
C SER A 35 -12.44 -26.78 -7.36
N ILE A 36 -13.12 -26.04 -8.24
CA ILE A 36 -13.94 -24.87 -7.88
C ILE A 36 -15.32 -25.32 -7.40
N PHE A 37 -15.99 -26.21 -8.14
CA PHE A 37 -17.33 -26.68 -7.79
C PHE A 37 -17.37 -27.47 -6.48
N ASP A 38 -16.30 -28.18 -6.14
CA ASP A 38 -16.15 -28.87 -4.85
C ASP A 38 -16.21 -27.92 -3.64
N LYS A 39 -16.00 -26.61 -3.84
CA LYS A 39 -16.08 -25.58 -2.78
C LYS A 39 -17.49 -25.04 -2.57
N PHE A 40 -18.43 -25.31 -3.49
CA PHE A 40 -19.82 -24.86 -3.37
C PHE A 40 -20.66 -25.89 -2.61
N LYS A 41 -21.51 -25.39 -1.71
CA LYS A 41 -22.48 -26.22 -1.01
C LYS A 41 -23.61 -26.62 -1.97
N ILE A 42 -24.29 -27.73 -1.65
CA ILE A 42 -25.39 -28.30 -2.46
C ILE A 42 -26.50 -27.27 -2.71
N ASP A 43 -26.88 -26.47 -1.71
CA ASP A 43 -27.90 -25.41 -1.84
C ASP A 43 -27.51 -24.32 -2.86
N ALA A 44 -26.21 -23.99 -2.94
CA ALA A 44 -25.69 -23.09 -3.96
C ALA A 44 -25.70 -23.72 -5.36
N ILE A 45 -25.38 -25.00 -5.48
CA ILE A 45 -25.46 -25.75 -6.74
C ILE A 45 -26.92 -25.83 -7.23
N ASP A 46 -27.86 -26.17 -6.35
CA ASP A 46 -29.28 -26.24 -6.66
C ASP A 46 -29.84 -24.90 -7.17
N ARG A 47 -29.37 -23.80 -6.57
CA ARG A 47 -29.73 -22.47 -7.04
C ARG A 47 -29.10 -22.16 -8.40
N MET A 48 -27.83 -22.47 -8.62
CA MET A 48 -27.20 -22.31 -9.94
C MET A 48 -27.91 -23.13 -11.03
N ASN A 49 -28.41 -24.32 -10.70
CA ASN A 49 -29.20 -25.17 -11.60
C ASN A 49 -30.53 -24.53 -12.06
N GLN A 50 -31.04 -23.51 -11.36
CA GLN A 50 -32.25 -22.78 -11.75
C GLN A 50 -31.94 -21.60 -12.69
N VAL A 51 -30.72 -21.06 -12.59
CA VAL A 51 -30.31 -19.82 -13.27
C VAL A 51 -29.50 -20.11 -14.53
N ILE A 52 -28.62 -21.11 -14.51
CA ILE A 52 -27.64 -21.38 -15.57
C ILE A 52 -28.07 -22.60 -16.39
N ASN A 53 -27.94 -22.52 -17.71
CA ASN A 53 -28.07 -23.66 -18.63
C ASN A 53 -26.70 -24.13 -19.15
N GLU A 54 -25.79 -23.20 -19.45
CA GLU A 54 -24.45 -23.50 -19.98
C GLU A 54 -23.41 -22.48 -19.48
N ILE A 55 -22.20 -22.95 -19.22
CA ILE A 55 -21.01 -22.10 -19.00
C ILE A 55 -20.07 -22.27 -20.18
N LYS A 56 -19.63 -21.17 -20.79
CA LYS A 56 -18.70 -21.14 -21.92
C LYS A 56 -17.48 -20.29 -21.61
N PHE A 57 -16.32 -20.72 -22.11
CA PHE A 57 -15.09 -19.96 -22.01
C PHE A 57 -14.73 -19.32 -23.35
N TYR A 58 -14.21 -18.10 -23.29
CA TYR A 58 -13.70 -17.37 -24.45
C TYR A 58 -12.32 -16.80 -24.19
N VAL A 59 -11.55 -16.68 -25.27
CA VAL A 59 -10.19 -16.15 -25.21
C VAL A 59 -10.18 -14.63 -25.06
N GLY A 60 -11.08 -13.89 -25.73
CA GLY A 60 -10.98 -12.44 -25.86
C GLY A 60 -12.29 -11.67 -25.63
N GLY A 61 -12.19 -10.35 -25.46
CA GLY A 61 -13.34 -9.45 -25.25
C GLY A 61 -13.99 -8.90 -26.52
N ASN A 62 -13.48 -9.22 -27.72
CA ASN A 62 -14.07 -8.75 -28.98
C ASN A 62 -15.40 -9.46 -29.33
N GLN A 63 -15.82 -10.41 -28.49
CA GLN A 63 -17.08 -11.17 -28.62
C GLN A 63 -18.15 -10.64 -27.67
N TRP A 64 -17.96 -9.44 -27.12
CA TRP A 64 -18.91 -8.79 -26.25
C TRP A 64 -20.19 -8.42 -27.01
N HIS A 65 -21.34 -8.76 -26.43
CA HIS A 65 -22.66 -8.44 -26.96
C HIS A 65 -23.01 -6.97 -26.64
N PHE A 66 -22.56 -6.02 -27.45
CA PHE A 66 -22.75 -4.59 -27.18
C PHE A 66 -24.16 -4.11 -27.50
N GLY A 67 -24.83 -3.50 -26.52
CA GLY A 67 -26.17 -2.91 -26.69
C GLY A 67 -27.27 -3.95 -26.95
N GLU A 68 -27.01 -5.21 -26.60
CA GLU A 68 -28.00 -6.28 -26.71
C GLU A 68 -28.80 -6.38 -25.41
N ALA A 69 -30.13 -6.31 -25.53
CA ALA A 69 -31.04 -6.55 -24.41
C ALA A 69 -30.86 -7.97 -23.85
N GLY A 70 -30.97 -8.11 -22.52
CA GLY A 70 -30.82 -9.39 -21.84
C GLY A 70 -29.38 -9.80 -21.58
N ILE A 71 -28.42 -8.87 -21.62
CA ILE A 71 -27.01 -9.15 -21.32
C ILE A 71 -26.55 -8.40 -20.06
N LEU A 72 -26.27 -9.14 -18.99
CA LEU A 72 -25.51 -8.61 -17.85
C LEU A 72 -24.02 -8.77 -18.13
N ARG A 73 -23.33 -7.64 -18.24
CA ARG A 73 -21.88 -7.60 -18.46
C ARG A 73 -21.15 -7.15 -17.21
N GLU A 74 -20.09 -7.88 -16.91
CA GLU A 74 -19.07 -7.51 -15.94
C GLU A 74 -17.67 -7.53 -16.58
N THR A 75 -16.66 -7.16 -15.81
CA THR A 75 -15.28 -7.02 -16.31
C THR A 75 -14.73 -8.34 -16.90
N ASN A 76 -15.05 -9.48 -16.28
CA ASN A 76 -14.46 -10.79 -16.60
C ASN A 76 -15.48 -11.82 -17.11
N TYR A 77 -16.77 -11.48 -17.15
CA TYR A 77 -17.82 -12.37 -17.62
C TYR A 77 -19.02 -11.61 -18.20
N GLU A 78 -19.83 -12.32 -19.00
CA GLU A 78 -21.16 -11.89 -19.46
C GLU A 78 -22.17 -12.98 -19.13
N PHE A 79 -23.40 -12.60 -18.80
CA PHE A 79 -24.51 -13.53 -18.62
C PHE A 79 -25.67 -13.13 -19.53
N ASP A 80 -26.07 -14.07 -20.37
CA ASP A 80 -27.17 -13.92 -21.31
C ASP A 80 -28.43 -14.56 -20.73
N PHE A 81 -29.41 -13.72 -20.40
CA PHE A 81 -30.68 -14.15 -19.81
C PHE A 81 -31.56 -14.94 -20.79
N LYS A 82 -31.43 -14.72 -22.11
CA LYS A 82 -32.21 -15.44 -23.14
C LYS A 82 -31.81 -16.90 -23.20
N THR A 83 -30.51 -17.15 -23.24
CA THR A 83 -29.97 -18.52 -23.33
C THR A 83 -29.64 -19.13 -21.97
N LYS A 84 -29.61 -18.30 -20.91
CA LYS A 84 -29.08 -18.62 -19.58
C LYS A 84 -27.63 -19.12 -19.66
N THR A 85 -26.84 -18.49 -20.52
CA THR A 85 -25.42 -18.86 -20.73
C THR A 85 -24.51 -17.88 -19.99
N LEU A 86 -23.58 -18.43 -19.19
CA LEU A 86 -22.50 -17.67 -18.56
C LEU A 86 -21.22 -17.76 -19.40
N TYR A 87 -20.74 -16.62 -19.87
CA TYR A 87 -19.54 -16.48 -20.69
C TYR A 87 -18.38 -15.95 -19.86
N ILE A 88 -17.26 -16.68 -19.80
CA ILE A 88 -16.06 -16.31 -19.03
C ILE A 88 -14.92 -15.89 -19.96
N PHE A 89 -14.33 -14.71 -19.73
CA PHE A 89 -13.29 -14.13 -20.61
C PHE A 89 -11.87 -14.31 -20.07
N LEU A 90 -11.15 -15.29 -20.62
CA LEU A 90 -9.83 -15.69 -20.15
C LEU A 90 -8.75 -14.61 -20.33
N SER A 91 -8.77 -13.80 -21.39
CA SER A 91 -7.78 -12.71 -21.55
C SER A 91 -7.89 -11.67 -20.43
N ARG A 92 -9.10 -11.32 -20.00
CA ARG A 92 -9.33 -10.31 -18.96
C ARG A 92 -8.85 -10.81 -17.60
N ILE A 93 -9.19 -12.07 -17.29
CA ILE A 93 -8.68 -12.78 -16.10
C ILE A 93 -7.15 -12.80 -16.10
N PHE A 94 -6.53 -13.18 -17.22
CA PHE A 94 -5.07 -13.18 -17.37
C PHE A 94 -4.46 -11.78 -17.20
N GLU A 95 -5.06 -10.74 -17.79
CA GLU A 95 -4.60 -9.36 -17.66
C GLU A 95 -4.63 -8.88 -16.20
N ASN A 96 -5.68 -9.25 -15.46
CA ASN A 96 -5.79 -8.94 -14.04
C ASN A 96 -4.69 -9.67 -13.24
N ALA A 97 -4.48 -10.97 -13.51
CA ALA A 97 -3.40 -11.75 -12.91
C ALA A 97 -2.02 -11.14 -13.16
N PHE A 98 -1.74 -10.80 -14.42
CA PHE A 98 -0.46 -10.24 -14.82
C PHE A 98 -0.22 -8.87 -14.17
N ARG A 99 -1.26 -8.03 -14.07
CA ARG A 99 -1.20 -6.72 -13.40
C ARG A 99 -0.94 -6.88 -11.90
N ARG A 100 -1.61 -7.83 -11.24
CA ARG A 100 -1.38 -8.18 -9.82
C ARG A 100 0.05 -8.68 -9.62
N TRP A 101 0.48 -9.65 -10.42
CA TRP A 101 1.84 -10.15 -10.40
C TRP A 101 2.82 -9.00 -10.55
N LYS A 102 2.69 -8.15 -11.58
CA LYS A 102 3.59 -7.02 -11.86
C LYS A 102 3.75 -6.06 -10.66
N LYS A 103 2.67 -5.80 -9.92
CA LYS A 103 2.68 -4.94 -8.71
C LYS A 103 3.24 -5.60 -7.45
N SER A 104 3.25 -6.94 -7.37
CA SER A 104 3.70 -7.70 -6.18
C SER A 104 5.21 -7.89 -6.13
N ASP A 105 5.85 -7.77 -4.96
CA ASP A 105 7.29 -8.03 -4.78
C ASP A 105 7.70 -9.50 -4.70
N TYR A 106 6.72 -10.40 -4.79
CA TYR A 106 6.89 -11.83 -4.65
C TYR A 106 5.85 -12.63 -5.46
N GLY A 107 6.11 -13.94 -5.58
CA GLY A 107 5.18 -14.91 -6.17
C GLY A 107 5.45 -15.25 -7.63
N ALA A 108 4.84 -16.33 -8.09
CA ALA A 108 5.00 -16.87 -9.43
C ALA A 108 3.84 -16.42 -10.33
N LEU A 109 4.12 -16.01 -11.57
CA LEU A 109 3.08 -15.54 -12.48
C LEU A 109 2.06 -16.65 -12.76
N LYS A 110 2.49 -17.91 -12.95
CA LYS A 110 1.57 -19.06 -13.14
C LYS A 110 0.58 -19.20 -11.98
N ARG A 111 1.03 -18.98 -10.73
CA ARG A 111 0.18 -18.97 -9.52
C ARG A 111 -0.79 -17.81 -9.53
N PHE A 112 -0.35 -16.59 -9.83
CA PHE A 112 -1.25 -15.44 -9.95
C PHE A 112 -2.34 -15.65 -11.01
N ILE A 113 -2.00 -16.30 -12.12
CA ILE A 113 -2.96 -16.65 -13.18
C ILE A 113 -3.99 -17.64 -12.66
N TRP A 114 -3.55 -18.71 -11.99
CA TRP A 114 -4.43 -19.70 -11.38
C TRP A 114 -5.37 -19.06 -10.34
N GLU A 115 -4.82 -18.32 -9.37
CA GLU A 115 -5.59 -17.63 -8.34
C GLU A 115 -6.60 -16.65 -8.93
N SER A 116 -6.23 -15.92 -9.99
CA SER A 116 -7.15 -14.98 -10.63
C SER A 116 -8.24 -15.70 -11.39
N PHE A 117 -7.93 -16.80 -12.09
CA PHE A 117 -8.97 -17.61 -12.73
C PHE A 117 -9.96 -18.14 -11.71
N PHE A 118 -9.45 -18.74 -10.63
CA PHE A 118 -10.28 -19.30 -9.58
C PHE A 118 -11.16 -18.22 -8.93
N HIS A 119 -10.55 -17.09 -8.54
CA HIS A 119 -11.27 -15.98 -7.93
C HIS A 119 -12.36 -15.41 -8.84
N GLU A 120 -12.01 -15.05 -10.08
CA GLU A 120 -12.95 -14.39 -11.00
C GLU A 120 -14.08 -15.33 -11.43
N PHE A 121 -13.79 -16.62 -11.59
CA PHE A 121 -14.83 -17.60 -11.92
C PHE A 121 -15.79 -17.82 -10.75
N ILE A 122 -15.27 -17.92 -9.51
CA ILE A 122 -16.12 -17.95 -8.32
C ILE A 122 -16.97 -16.69 -8.23
N MET A 123 -16.38 -15.50 -8.38
CA MET A 123 -17.11 -14.25 -8.26
C MET A 123 -18.22 -14.13 -9.30
N ALA A 124 -17.98 -14.62 -10.52
CA ALA A 124 -19.03 -14.75 -11.54
C ALA A 124 -20.16 -15.65 -11.06
N LEU A 125 -19.86 -16.89 -10.62
CA LEU A 125 -20.87 -17.82 -10.12
C LEU A 125 -21.66 -17.27 -8.94
N ILE A 126 -21.00 -16.61 -7.98
CA ILE A 126 -21.63 -15.96 -6.83
C ILE A 126 -22.62 -14.88 -7.30
N SER A 127 -22.21 -14.05 -8.27
CA SER A 127 -23.06 -12.99 -8.80
C SER A 127 -24.30 -13.57 -9.48
N ILE A 128 -24.13 -14.59 -10.32
CA ILE A 128 -25.25 -15.28 -10.98
C ILE A 128 -26.18 -15.95 -9.97
N ASN A 129 -25.62 -16.51 -8.90
CA ASN A 129 -26.37 -17.15 -7.83
C ASN A 129 -27.29 -16.17 -7.07
N ARG A 130 -26.98 -14.87 -7.10
CA ARG A 130 -27.77 -13.79 -6.46
C ARG A 130 -28.90 -13.26 -7.32
N ILE A 131 -28.97 -13.65 -8.60
CA ILE A 131 -30.02 -13.17 -9.50
C ILE A 131 -31.40 -13.51 -8.93
N ASN A 132 -32.28 -12.52 -8.89
CA ASN A 132 -33.67 -12.68 -8.53
C ASN A 132 -34.42 -13.43 -9.65
N LEU A 133 -35.01 -14.59 -9.35
CA LEU A 133 -35.69 -15.42 -10.36
C LEU A 133 -36.93 -14.75 -10.92
N ASP A 134 -37.62 -13.95 -10.09
CA ASP A 134 -38.87 -13.30 -10.44
C ASP A 134 -38.65 -12.21 -11.52
N LEU A 135 -37.40 -11.78 -11.70
CA LEU A 135 -37.00 -10.75 -12.65
C LEU A 135 -36.26 -11.33 -13.88
N LEU A 136 -36.06 -12.64 -13.97
CA LEU A 136 -35.32 -13.26 -15.07
C LEU A 136 -35.97 -12.98 -16.43
N ASP A 137 -37.27 -13.20 -16.54
CA ASP A 137 -38.00 -13.03 -17.80
C ASP A 137 -38.08 -11.56 -18.23
N VAL A 138 -38.09 -10.64 -17.26
CA VAL A 138 -38.07 -9.19 -17.52
C VAL A 138 -36.68 -8.74 -18.00
N ALA A 139 -35.62 -9.29 -17.41
CA ALA A 139 -34.24 -8.93 -17.74
C ALA A 139 -33.91 -9.22 -19.22
N VAL A 140 -34.53 -10.23 -19.83
CA VAL A 140 -34.36 -10.61 -21.24
C VAL A 140 -34.58 -9.44 -22.22
N GLU A 141 -35.50 -8.53 -21.90
CA GLU A 141 -35.93 -7.44 -22.77
C GLU A 141 -35.27 -6.09 -22.43
N ILE A 142 -34.47 -6.02 -21.37
CA ILE A 142 -33.84 -4.78 -20.90
C ILE A 142 -32.37 -4.73 -21.34
N ASP A 143 -31.93 -3.59 -21.88
CA ASP A 143 -30.51 -3.30 -22.03
C ASP A 143 -29.90 -2.95 -20.67
N LEU A 144 -29.32 -3.95 -19.99
CA LEU A 144 -28.71 -3.79 -18.67
C LEU A 144 -27.41 -2.98 -18.69
N GLN A 145 -26.97 -2.48 -19.86
CA GLN A 145 -25.84 -1.57 -19.99
C GLN A 145 -26.26 -0.10 -20.04
N ASP A 146 -27.56 0.19 -20.06
CA ASP A 146 -28.09 1.55 -20.03
C ASP A 146 -27.82 2.21 -18.66
N TYR A 147 -27.44 3.49 -18.70
CA TYR A 147 -27.08 4.30 -17.52
C TYR A 147 -28.26 5.08 -16.92
N SER A 148 -29.48 4.85 -17.39
CA SER A 148 -30.69 5.44 -16.84
C SER A 148 -30.94 4.96 -15.41
N GLU A 149 -31.51 5.84 -14.60
CA GLU A 149 -31.85 5.57 -13.19
C GLU A 149 -32.73 4.31 -13.06
N PHE A 150 -33.68 4.14 -13.98
CA PHE A 150 -34.53 2.94 -14.04
C PHE A 150 -33.72 1.66 -14.19
N VAL A 151 -32.78 1.59 -15.13
CA VAL A 151 -31.98 0.38 -15.37
C VAL A 151 -31.01 0.13 -14.22
N GLN A 152 -30.44 1.18 -13.62
CA GLN A 152 -29.59 1.01 -12.44
C GLN A 152 -30.38 0.44 -11.26
N GLN A 153 -31.57 0.99 -10.97
CA GLN A 153 -32.44 0.44 -9.93
C GLN A 153 -32.86 -1.01 -10.24
N PHE A 154 -33.25 -1.29 -11.49
CA PHE A 154 -33.59 -2.64 -11.91
C PHE A 154 -32.42 -3.62 -11.73
N ARG A 155 -31.18 -3.21 -12.04
CA ARG A 155 -29.99 -4.03 -11.81
C ARG A 155 -29.74 -4.30 -10.34
N GLU A 156 -29.94 -3.30 -9.48
CA GLU A 156 -29.86 -3.49 -8.03
C GLU A 156 -30.90 -4.52 -7.57
N ASP A 157 -32.16 -4.37 -7.96
CA ASP A 157 -33.24 -5.31 -7.60
C ASP A 157 -33.00 -6.72 -8.18
N LEU A 158 -32.43 -6.80 -9.39
CA LEU A 158 -32.07 -8.05 -10.05
C LEU A 158 -30.94 -8.78 -9.32
N LEU A 159 -29.95 -8.07 -8.79
CA LEU A 159 -28.78 -8.64 -8.12
C LEU A 159 -28.91 -8.70 -6.59
N ASN A 160 -29.96 -8.11 -6.03
CA ASN A 160 -30.23 -8.05 -4.59
C ASN A 160 -31.53 -8.82 -4.28
N SER A 161 -31.46 -10.15 -4.26
CA SER A 161 -32.63 -10.92 -3.84
C SER A 161 -32.89 -10.66 -2.35
N GLU A 162 -33.94 -9.91 -2.02
CA GLU A 162 -34.41 -9.72 -0.64
C GLU A 162 -34.79 -11.04 0.04
N ASN A 163 -34.93 -12.12 -0.74
CA ASN A 163 -35.18 -13.46 -0.24
C ASN A 163 -34.00 -13.96 0.62
N LYS A 164 -34.30 -14.24 1.90
CA LYS A 164 -33.42 -14.80 2.96
C LYS A 164 -32.75 -16.14 2.63
N THR A 165 -32.90 -16.66 1.42
CA THR A 165 -32.43 -17.96 0.96
C THR A 165 -31.23 -17.87 0.03
N ILE A 166 -30.51 -16.74 -0.06
CA ILE A 166 -29.20 -16.74 -0.72
C ILE A 166 -28.32 -17.74 0.04
N PRO A 167 -27.89 -18.84 -0.60
CA PRO A 167 -27.11 -19.86 0.07
C PRO A 167 -25.83 -19.22 0.59
N ASN A 168 -25.51 -19.48 1.87
CA ASN A 168 -24.40 -18.84 2.55
C ASN A 168 -23.10 -19.40 2.00
N ILE A 169 -22.61 -18.75 0.95
CA ILE A 169 -21.30 -19.00 0.35
C ILE A 169 -20.27 -18.65 1.41
N ASN A 170 -19.53 -19.64 1.87
CA ASN A 170 -18.53 -19.43 2.91
C ASN A 170 -17.32 -18.71 2.30
N PHE A 171 -17.43 -17.38 2.16
CA PHE A 171 -16.36 -16.51 1.65
C PHE A 171 -15.05 -16.66 2.43
N ILE A 172 -15.12 -17.05 3.71
CA ILE A 172 -13.93 -17.34 4.52
C ILE A 172 -13.25 -18.62 4.02
N SER A 173 -14.00 -19.71 3.76
CA SER A 173 -13.47 -20.93 3.14
C SER A 173 -12.83 -20.61 1.81
N ILE A 174 -13.53 -19.87 0.95
CA ILE A 174 -13.03 -19.49 -0.38
C ILE A 174 -11.75 -18.65 -0.24
N ASN A 175 -11.74 -17.55 0.50
CA ASN A 175 -10.53 -16.71 0.61
C ASN A 175 -9.34 -17.38 1.32
N THR A 176 -9.58 -18.30 2.27
CA THR A 176 -8.52 -18.91 3.08
C THR A 176 -8.09 -20.30 2.63
N GLU A 177 -8.73 -20.89 1.61
CA GLU A 177 -8.34 -22.18 1.05
C GLU A 177 -7.72 -22.07 -0.34
N LEU A 178 -7.91 -20.95 -1.07
CA LEU A 178 -7.35 -20.75 -2.42
C LEU A 178 -5.83 -20.90 -2.50
N TRP A 179 -5.10 -20.50 -1.46
CA TRP A 179 -3.64 -20.67 -1.37
C TRP A 179 -3.22 -22.09 -0.96
N LYS A 180 -4.17 -22.97 -0.66
CA LYS A 180 -3.87 -24.38 -0.35
C LYS A 180 -4.02 -25.27 -1.58
N ASP A 181 -4.80 -24.84 -2.57
CA ASP A 181 -5.00 -25.62 -3.79
C ASP A 181 -3.70 -25.64 -4.62
N GLU A 182 -3.29 -26.82 -5.06
CA GLU A 182 -2.08 -27.00 -5.87
C GLU A 182 -2.24 -26.35 -7.26
N LEU A 183 -1.12 -26.06 -7.92
CA LEU A 183 -1.18 -25.63 -9.31
C LEU A 183 -1.65 -26.81 -10.17
N PRO A 184 -2.69 -26.63 -11.00
CA PRO A 184 -3.10 -27.68 -11.91
C PRO A 184 -1.98 -27.98 -12.91
N SER A 185 -1.93 -29.23 -13.36
CA SER A 185 -0.91 -29.71 -14.30
C SER A 185 -0.86 -28.89 -15.60
N SER A 186 -2.01 -28.37 -16.05
CA SER A 186 -2.12 -27.40 -17.14
C SER A 186 -3.18 -26.34 -16.82
N LEU A 187 -2.92 -25.11 -17.30
CA LEU A 187 -3.87 -23.99 -17.23
C LEU A 187 -4.68 -23.82 -18.54
N GLY A 188 -4.64 -24.81 -19.44
CA GLY A 188 -5.29 -24.75 -20.74
C GLY A 188 -4.82 -23.55 -21.57
N PHE A 189 -5.75 -22.75 -22.08
CA PHE A 189 -5.46 -21.58 -22.91
C PHE A 189 -4.76 -20.45 -22.13
N LEU A 190 -4.94 -20.37 -20.81
CA LEU A 190 -4.19 -19.40 -20.00
C LEU A 190 -2.67 -19.65 -20.04
N GLU A 191 -2.25 -20.90 -20.31
CA GLU A 191 -0.84 -21.26 -20.52
C GLU A 191 -0.31 -20.68 -21.85
N VAL A 192 -1.15 -20.62 -22.89
CA VAL A 192 -0.81 -19.95 -24.16
C VAL A 192 -0.60 -18.44 -23.94
N LEU A 193 -1.51 -17.80 -23.19
CA LEU A 193 -1.38 -16.38 -22.83
C LEU A 193 -0.14 -16.12 -21.97
N TYR A 194 0.16 -17.03 -21.04
CA TYR A 194 1.36 -17.01 -20.22
C TYR A 194 2.62 -17.04 -21.09
N HIS A 195 2.75 -18.02 -21.98
CA HIS A 195 3.93 -18.14 -22.85
C HIS A 195 4.10 -16.93 -23.77
N ARG A 196 3.00 -16.46 -24.39
CA ARG A 196 3.03 -15.24 -25.20
C ARG A 196 3.55 -14.04 -24.41
N ARG A 197 3.10 -13.88 -23.16
CA ARG A 197 3.57 -12.77 -22.31
C ARG A 197 5.04 -12.93 -21.92
N MET A 198 5.51 -14.16 -21.72
CA MET A 198 6.94 -14.43 -21.47
C MET A 198 7.80 -14.08 -22.69
N ASP A 199 7.32 -14.34 -23.90
CA ASP A 199 8.00 -13.94 -25.14
C ASP A 199 8.01 -12.41 -25.31
N GLU A 200 6.92 -11.73 -24.98
CA GLU A 200 6.85 -10.26 -24.97
C GLU A 200 7.85 -9.67 -23.96
N LEU A 201 7.94 -10.22 -22.75
CA LEU A 201 8.93 -9.78 -21.75
C LEU A 201 10.37 -10.04 -22.20
N LYS A 202 10.62 -11.12 -22.94
CA LYS A 202 11.93 -11.41 -23.55
C LYS A 202 12.29 -10.39 -24.63
N ASP A 203 11.33 -10.02 -25.47
CA ASP A 203 11.49 -8.96 -26.47
C ASP A 203 11.76 -7.61 -25.81
N ASP A 204 11.00 -7.25 -24.78
CA ASP A 204 11.18 -6.02 -24.01
C ASP A 204 12.54 -5.98 -23.30
N LEU A 205 13.02 -7.12 -22.77
CA LEU A 205 14.37 -7.23 -22.21
C LEU A 205 15.43 -6.94 -23.28
N SER A 206 15.30 -7.52 -24.48
CA SER A 206 16.26 -7.31 -25.58
C SER A 206 16.32 -5.85 -26.05
N LYS A 207 15.22 -5.11 -25.88
CA LYS A 207 15.07 -3.70 -26.22
C LYS A 207 15.36 -2.75 -25.05
N ASN A 208 15.84 -3.25 -23.91
CA ASN A 208 16.06 -2.49 -22.67
C ASN A 208 14.83 -1.68 -22.20
N ARG A 209 13.61 -2.23 -22.38
CA ARG A 209 12.34 -1.60 -21.99
C ARG A 209 11.89 -1.96 -20.58
N LEU A 210 12.52 -2.95 -19.96
CA LEU A 210 12.21 -3.37 -18.59
C LEU A 210 13.00 -2.54 -17.58
N THR A 211 12.34 -2.13 -16.50
CA THR A 211 13.01 -1.61 -15.31
C THR A 211 13.87 -2.69 -14.66
N PHE A 212 14.85 -2.29 -13.83
CA PHE A 212 15.71 -3.23 -13.09
C PHE A 212 14.88 -4.23 -12.26
N TYR A 213 13.79 -3.76 -11.67
CA TYR A 213 12.88 -4.58 -10.87
C TYR A 213 12.11 -5.59 -11.74
N GLU A 214 11.53 -5.16 -12.86
CA GLU A 214 10.83 -6.04 -13.79
C GLU A 214 11.76 -7.10 -14.36
N MET A 215 12.99 -6.72 -14.70
CA MET A 215 14.03 -7.64 -15.15
C MET A 215 14.33 -8.71 -14.10
N HIS A 216 14.47 -8.35 -12.82
CA HIS A 216 14.70 -9.31 -11.75
C HIS A 216 13.53 -10.30 -11.60
N LYS A 217 12.28 -9.82 -11.67
CA LYS A 217 11.08 -10.66 -11.63
C LYS A 217 10.97 -11.59 -12.81
N PHE A 218 11.23 -11.09 -14.01
CA PHE A 218 11.26 -11.90 -15.22
C PHE A 218 12.30 -13.03 -15.10
N PHE A 219 13.51 -12.73 -14.63
CA PHE A 219 14.53 -13.77 -14.41
C PHE A 219 14.15 -14.77 -13.32
N ASN A 220 13.48 -14.33 -12.25
CA ASN A 220 12.93 -15.26 -11.25
C ASN A 220 11.90 -16.19 -11.88
N GLU A 221 11.02 -15.66 -12.72
CA GLU A 221 10.00 -16.45 -13.40
C GLU A 221 10.62 -17.51 -14.34
N LEU A 222 11.65 -17.13 -15.10
CA LEU A 222 12.40 -18.08 -15.93
C LEU A 222 13.07 -19.20 -15.13
N ARG A 223 13.54 -18.92 -13.91
CA ARG A 223 14.09 -19.96 -13.02
C ARG A 223 12.98 -20.91 -12.53
N LYS A 224 11.79 -20.39 -12.22
CA LYS A 224 10.63 -21.20 -11.81
C LYS A 224 10.20 -22.14 -12.93
N ILE A 225 10.17 -21.66 -14.17
CA ILE A 225 9.95 -22.49 -15.36
C ILE A 225 10.97 -23.63 -15.44
N LYS A 226 12.27 -23.33 -15.27
CA LYS A 226 13.34 -24.36 -15.31
C LYS A 226 13.23 -25.41 -14.19
N LEU A 227 12.60 -25.04 -13.07
CA LEU A 227 12.33 -25.92 -11.94
C LEU A 227 10.95 -26.60 -12.05
N ASN A 228 10.29 -26.53 -13.21
CA ASN A 228 8.96 -27.06 -13.48
C ASN A 228 7.90 -26.61 -12.45
N TYR A 229 8.06 -25.42 -11.86
CA TYR A 229 7.17 -24.90 -10.82
C TYR A 229 7.03 -25.75 -9.55
N ASN A 230 7.88 -26.75 -9.34
CA ASN A 230 7.96 -27.45 -8.03
C ASN A 230 8.31 -26.48 -6.89
N TYR A 231 8.94 -25.34 -7.26
CA TYR A 231 9.28 -24.26 -6.34
C TYR A 231 8.87 -22.91 -6.93
N GLU A 232 7.84 -22.32 -6.34
CA GLU A 232 7.19 -21.11 -6.83
C GLU A 232 7.80 -19.82 -6.26
N TYR A 233 8.58 -19.94 -5.20
CA TYR A 233 9.15 -18.82 -4.49
C TYR A 233 10.64 -19.02 -4.32
N ASN A 234 11.39 -17.93 -4.43
CA ASN A 234 12.77 -17.92 -3.97
C ASN A 234 12.89 -17.21 -2.61
N LEU A 235 14.00 -17.46 -1.92
CA LEU A 235 14.27 -16.88 -0.61
C LEU A 235 14.28 -15.33 -0.65
N ALA A 236 14.70 -14.72 -1.77
CA ALA A 236 14.69 -13.27 -1.91
C ALA A 236 13.27 -12.70 -1.91
N GLU A 237 12.30 -13.40 -2.51
CA GLU A 237 10.88 -13.05 -2.50
C GLU A 237 10.29 -13.15 -1.08
N LEU A 238 10.66 -14.18 -0.30
CA LEU A 238 10.27 -14.26 1.12
C LEU A 238 10.88 -13.14 1.96
N ILE A 239 12.14 -12.78 1.71
CA ILE A 239 12.80 -11.64 2.38
C ILE A 239 12.09 -10.34 2.00
N ASN A 240 11.78 -10.14 0.72
CA ASN A 240 11.07 -8.96 0.23
C ASN A 240 9.67 -8.86 0.84
N TYR A 241 8.92 -9.97 0.92
CA TYR A 241 7.65 -10.02 1.64
C TYR A 241 7.80 -9.51 3.08
N CYS A 242 8.86 -9.93 3.77
CA CYS A 242 9.12 -9.50 5.14
C CYS A 242 9.51 -8.02 5.25
N LEU A 243 10.09 -7.40 4.21
CA LEU A 243 10.63 -6.03 4.24
C LEU A 243 9.72 -4.97 3.62
N TYR A 244 8.90 -5.35 2.64
CA TYR A 244 7.97 -4.45 1.94
C TYR A 244 6.53 -4.64 2.44
N ASN A 245 6.37 -5.28 3.60
CA ASN A 245 5.11 -5.20 4.33
C ASN A 245 4.87 -3.77 4.83
N ASP A 246 3.61 -3.33 4.87
CA ASP A 246 3.16 -2.00 5.29
C ASP A 246 3.85 -1.50 6.59
N HIS A 247 4.13 -2.40 7.54
CA HIS A 247 4.83 -2.08 8.77
C HIS A 247 6.24 -1.50 8.56
N PHE A 248 6.95 -1.98 7.55
CA PHE A 248 8.30 -1.53 7.19
C PHE A 248 8.30 -0.56 6.02
N GLU A 249 7.30 -0.60 5.16
CA GLU A 249 7.21 0.32 4.02
C GLU A 249 7.18 1.76 4.51
N ALA A 250 6.43 2.05 5.57
CA ALA A 250 6.50 3.34 6.27
C ALA A 250 7.96 3.68 6.62
N TYR A 251 8.65 2.81 7.35
CA TYR A 251 10.03 3.01 7.76
C TYR A 251 11.01 3.23 6.57
N PHE A 252 10.92 2.43 5.50
CA PHE A 252 11.80 2.50 4.33
C PHE A 252 11.46 3.65 3.39
N LYS A 253 10.21 4.08 3.35
CA LYS A 253 9.79 5.31 2.66
C LYS A 253 10.44 6.54 3.29
N PHE A 254 10.74 6.49 4.59
CA PHE A 254 11.38 7.59 5.32
C PHE A 254 12.90 7.49 5.42
N ASN A 255 13.47 6.29 5.35
CA ASN A 255 14.92 6.06 5.36
C ASN A 255 15.39 5.65 3.96
N SER A 256 15.52 6.64 3.08
CA SER A 256 15.62 6.50 1.63
C SER A 256 16.94 5.90 1.11
N SER A 257 17.96 5.69 1.96
CA SER A 257 19.23 5.19 1.44
C SER A 257 19.16 3.70 1.06
N GLN A 258 19.58 3.40 -0.17
CA GLN A 258 19.74 2.02 -0.65
C GLN A 258 20.66 1.20 0.27
N LYS A 259 21.62 1.87 0.93
CA LYS A 259 22.51 1.28 1.93
C LYS A 259 21.74 0.71 3.13
N ILE A 260 20.75 1.42 3.64
CA ILE A 260 19.88 0.97 4.74
C ILE A 260 19.03 -0.22 4.29
N LYS A 261 18.37 -0.13 3.12
CA LYS A 261 17.58 -1.25 2.57
C LYS A 261 18.44 -2.53 2.43
N ASN A 262 19.65 -2.39 1.90
CA ASN A 262 20.60 -3.51 1.79
C ASN A 262 21.04 -4.08 3.15
N LYS A 263 21.23 -3.23 4.17
CA LYS A 263 21.54 -3.66 5.54
C LYS A 263 20.39 -4.54 6.09
N TYR A 264 19.16 -4.07 5.98
CA TYR A 264 17.99 -4.79 6.47
C TYR A 264 17.70 -6.07 5.67
N TYR A 265 17.88 -6.05 4.34
CA TYR A 265 17.84 -7.24 3.51
C TYR A 265 18.81 -8.32 3.98
N ARG A 266 20.07 -7.96 4.25
CA ARG A 266 21.06 -8.91 4.79
C ARG A 266 20.67 -9.41 6.18
N LYS A 267 20.08 -8.57 7.04
CA LYS A 267 19.62 -8.95 8.38
C LYS A 267 18.44 -9.93 8.29
N ALA A 268 17.40 -9.59 7.55
CA ALA A 268 16.23 -10.45 7.32
C ALA A 268 16.66 -11.79 6.72
N LYS A 269 17.55 -11.79 5.72
CA LYS A 269 18.14 -13.02 5.17
C LYS A 269 18.78 -13.89 6.24
N ARG A 270 19.62 -13.32 7.13
CA ARG A 270 20.26 -14.08 8.21
C ARG A 270 19.26 -14.64 9.22
N LEU A 271 18.24 -13.85 9.59
CA LEU A 271 17.19 -14.27 10.52
C LEU A 271 16.37 -15.43 9.94
N ILE A 272 15.95 -15.30 8.68
CA ILE A 272 15.19 -16.33 7.97
C ILE A 272 16.05 -17.59 7.81
N LEU A 273 17.30 -17.49 7.38
CA LEU A 273 18.18 -18.68 7.28
C LEU A 273 18.42 -19.37 8.63
N LYS A 274 18.56 -18.61 9.72
CA LYS A 274 18.63 -19.18 11.08
C LYS A 274 17.33 -19.89 11.46
N PHE A 275 16.18 -19.29 11.14
CA PHE A 275 14.86 -19.91 11.36
C PHE A 275 14.74 -21.22 10.58
N PHE A 276 15.09 -21.22 9.29
CA PHE A 276 15.03 -22.40 8.44
C PHE A 276 15.92 -23.52 8.98
N LYS A 277 17.17 -23.21 9.37
CA LYS A 277 18.07 -24.18 10.00
C LYS A 277 17.52 -24.73 11.33
N LYS A 278 16.92 -23.88 12.16
CA LYS A 278 16.35 -24.27 13.46
C LYS A 278 15.18 -25.25 13.32
N HIS A 279 14.38 -25.07 12.26
CA HIS A 279 13.16 -25.85 12.01
C HIS A 279 13.34 -26.92 10.92
N ASP A 280 14.58 -27.20 10.53
CA ASP A 280 14.93 -28.18 9.49
C ASP A 280 14.15 -28.02 8.17
N ILE A 281 13.89 -26.76 7.78
CA ILE A 281 13.19 -26.45 6.54
C ILE A 281 14.21 -26.52 5.39
N GLN A 282 14.00 -27.48 4.50
CA GLN A 282 14.87 -27.70 3.35
C GLN A 282 14.73 -26.58 2.32
N LEU A 283 15.88 -26.09 1.85
CA LEU A 283 15.98 -25.14 0.74
C LEU A 283 16.49 -25.87 -0.48
N VAL A 284 15.89 -25.59 -1.64
CA VAL A 284 16.39 -26.13 -2.90
C VAL A 284 17.31 -25.15 -3.58
N GLU A 285 18.48 -25.64 -3.98
CA GLU A 285 19.52 -24.83 -4.57
C GLU A 285 19.43 -24.86 -6.08
N TYR A 286 19.56 -23.68 -6.69
CA TYR A 286 19.64 -23.54 -8.13
C TYR A 286 20.79 -22.61 -8.49
N PHE A 287 21.66 -23.04 -9.39
CA PHE A 287 22.75 -22.23 -9.93
C PHE A 287 22.34 -21.69 -11.29
N ASP A 288 22.37 -20.36 -11.46
CA ASP A 288 22.09 -19.76 -12.76
C ASP A 288 23.29 -19.86 -13.72
N SER A 289 23.10 -19.40 -14.95
CA SER A 289 24.15 -19.43 -15.99
C SER A 289 25.39 -18.60 -15.64
N SER A 290 25.30 -17.72 -14.64
CA SER A 290 26.43 -16.95 -14.10
C SER A 290 27.01 -17.59 -12.84
N ASN A 291 26.69 -18.86 -12.57
CA ASN A 291 27.08 -19.61 -11.39
C ASN A 291 26.66 -18.94 -10.06
N ARG A 292 25.60 -18.11 -10.08
CA ARG A 292 25.05 -17.51 -8.86
C ARG A 292 24.08 -18.50 -8.24
N ARG A 293 24.23 -18.72 -6.92
CA ARG A 293 23.40 -19.60 -6.12
C ARG A 293 22.11 -18.89 -5.70
N HIS A 294 20.98 -19.54 -5.98
CA HIS A 294 19.63 -19.14 -5.59
C HIS A 294 19.02 -20.22 -4.71
N PHE A 295 18.17 -19.82 -3.77
CA PHE A 295 17.44 -20.74 -2.89
C PHE A 295 15.95 -20.64 -3.18
N PHE A 296 15.31 -21.78 -3.30
CA PHE A 296 13.90 -21.94 -3.67
C PHE A 296 13.14 -22.72 -2.60
N ILE A 297 11.85 -22.41 -2.48
CA ILE A 297 10.90 -23.06 -1.58
C ILE A 297 9.57 -23.31 -2.31
N SER A 298 8.86 -24.35 -1.88
CA SER A 298 7.52 -24.64 -2.37
C SER A 298 6.52 -23.58 -1.89
N HIS A 299 5.36 -23.53 -2.54
CA HIS A 299 4.25 -22.67 -2.11
C HIS A 299 3.81 -23.00 -0.69
N GLU A 300 3.63 -24.28 -0.36
CA GLU A 300 3.25 -24.73 0.97
C GLU A 300 4.22 -24.22 2.06
N VAL A 301 5.53 -24.35 1.81
CA VAL A 301 6.55 -23.86 2.75
C VAL A 301 6.46 -22.34 2.86
N PHE A 302 6.35 -21.61 1.75
CA PHE A 302 6.22 -20.14 1.76
C PHE A 302 5.02 -19.70 2.60
N GLU A 303 3.84 -20.26 2.35
CA GLU A 303 2.60 -19.92 3.05
C GLU A 303 2.67 -20.23 4.55
N ARG A 304 3.28 -21.37 4.92
CA ARG A 304 3.43 -21.78 6.32
C ARG A 304 4.39 -20.89 7.11
N VAL A 305 5.43 -20.36 6.46
CA VAL A 305 6.50 -19.63 7.17
C VAL A 305 6.43 -18.11 7.01
N LYS A 306 5.74 -17.57 6.00
CA LYS A 306 5.77 -16.13 5.67
C LYS A 306 5.37 -15.24 6.85
N SER A 307 4.29 -15.57 7.55
CA SER A 307 3.79 -14.78 8.69
C SER A 307 4.73 -14.85 9.89
N VAL A 308 5.29 -16.03 10.18
CA VAL A 308 6.25 -16.21 11.29
C VAL A 308 7.57 -15.50 10.97
N CYS A 309 8.08 -15.65 9.74
CA CYS A 309 9.28 -14.96 9.28
C CYS A 309 9.11 -13.44 9.30
N LEU A 310 7.93 -12.93 8.90
CA LEU A 310 7.57 -11.52 9.01
C LEU A 310 7.59 -11.07 10.47
N GLN A 311 6.94 -11.80 11.39
CA GLN A 311 6.93 -11.47 12.82
C GLN A 311 8.34 -11.47 13.42
N VAL A 312 9.18 -12.47 13.10
CA VAL A 312 10.58 -12.53 13.54
C VAL A 312 11.37 -11.35 13.02
N CYS A 313 11.20 -10.98 11.74
CA CYS A 313 11.87 -9.82 11.16
C CYS A 313 11.39 -8.52 11.81
N LEU A 314 10.07 -8.34 11.97
CA LEU A 314 9.45 -7.20 12.65
C LEU A 314 10.00 -7.04 14.06
N GLN A 315 9.96 -8.10 14.86
CA GLN A 315 10.44 -8.05 16.24
C GLN A 315 11.92 -7.67 16.30
N ASN A 316 12.78 -8.34 15.53
CA ASN A 316 14.23 -8.11 15.59
C ASN A 316 14.67 -6.76 14.99
N ILE A 317 13.91 -6.23 14.03
CA ILE A 317 14.21 -4.91 13.46
C ILE A 317 13.64 -3.81 14.35
N LYS A 318 12.41 -3.97 14.86
CA LYS A 318 11.82 -3.02 15.81
C LYS A 318 12.65 -2.91 17.08
N ILE A 319 13.18 -4.03 17.61
CA ILE A 319 14.07 -4.00 18.78
C ILE A 319 15.31 -3.14 18.48
N GLU A 320 16.01 -3.36 17.36
CA GLU A 320 17.20 -2.54 17.00
C GLU A 320 16.83 -1.06 16.81
N LEU A 321 15.68 -0.78 16.20
CA LEU A 321 15.19 0.58 16.02
C LEU A 321 14.92 1.25 17.37
N LEU A 322 14.28 0.54 18.29
CA LEU A 322 13.98 1.01 19.63
C LEU A 322 15.24 1.17 20.47
N GLU A 323 16.23 0.30 20.31
CA GLU A 323 17.55 0.43 20.94
C GLU A 323 18.25 1.70 20.47
N LYS A 324 18.32 1.95 19.16
CA LYS A 324 18.88 3.20 18.62
C LYS A 324 18.11 4.44 19.02
N TYR A 325 16.79 4.33 19.12
CA TYR A 325 15.96 5.41 19.63
C TYR A 325 16.21 5.65 21.12
N LYS A 326 16.42 4.60 21.92
CA LYS A 326 16.81 4.73 23.34
C LYS A 326 18.15 5.44 23.47
N GLU A 327 19.17 5.01 22.72
CA GLU A 327 20.48 5.69 22.67
C GLU A 327 20.31 7.18 22.30
N PHE A 328 19.55 7.46 21.23
CA PHE A 328 19.26 8.83 20.81
C PHE A 328 18.53 9.66 21.87
N LYS A 329 17.53 9.05 22.53
CA LYS A 329 16.73 9.71 23.58
C LYS A 329 17.56 9.96 24.85
N GLU A 330 18.39 9.01 25.23
CA GLU A 330 19.29 9.13 26.39
C GLU A 330 20.35 10.20 26.14
N PHE A 331 20.93 10.22 24.93
CA PHE A 331 21.89 11.25 24.53
C PHE A 331 21.26 12.65 24.53
N TYR A 332 20.07 12.80 23.94
CA TYR A 332 19.29 14.05 23.95
C TYR A 332 18.25 14.08 25.07
N SER A 333 18.64 13.72 26.28
CA SER A 333 17.73 13.67 27.43
C SER A 333 17.56 15.02 28.14
N LYS A 334 18.50 15.95 27.94
CA LYS A 334 18.53 17.28 28.55
C LYS A 334 18.21 18.37 27.53
N CYS A 335 17.34 19.31 27.89
CA CYS A 335 17.06 20.46 27.03
C CYS A 335 18.32 21.33 26.90
N PRO A 336 18.76 21.66 25.68
CA PRO A 336 19.93 22.52 25.47
C PRO A 336 19.78 23.89 26.11
N ILE A 337 18.54 24.41 26.17
CA ILE A 337 18.27 25.81 26.47
C ILE A 337 17.93 26.04 27.94
N CYS A 338 17.01 25.23 28.48
CA CYS A 338 16.54 25.40 29.86
C CYS A 338 17.09 24.35 30.81
N GLU A 339 17.95 23.47 30.32
CA GLU A 339 18.60 22.40 31.09
C GLU A 339 17.66 21.39 31.76
N ARG A 340 16.35 21.46 31.48
CA ARG A 340 15.37 20.50 31.99
C ARG A 340 15.71 19.10 31.48
N GLU A 341 15.92 18.17 32.39
CA GLU A 341 16.09 16.74 32.09
C GLU A 341 14.77 16.10 31.66
N ASN A 342 14.87 14.92 31.05
CA ASN A 342 13.75 14.11 30.57
C ASN A 342 12.84 14.90 29.63
N ILE A 343 13.43 15.45 28.56
CA ILE A 343 12.68 16.09 27.48
C ILE A 343 11.52 15.19 27.05
N ASN A 344 10.37 15.82 26.77
CA ASN A 344 9.13 15.13 26.44
C ASN A 344 9.38 14.06 25.36
N GLN A 345 9.06 12.80 25.70
CA GLN A 345 9.13 11.65 24.82
C GLN A 345 8.49 11.94 23.46
N LEU A 346 7.39 12.69 23.46
CA LEU A 346 6.63 13.03 22.25
C LEU A 346 7.44 13.89 21.26
N ILE A 347 8.33 14.78 21.73
CA ILE A 347 9.20 15.58 20.85
C ILE A 347 10.29 14.73 20.25
N CYS A 348 10.98 13.94 21.09
CA CYS A 348 12.04 13.05 20.61
C CYS A 348 11.48 12.05 19.59
N GLU A 349 10.28 11.51 19.82
CA GLU A 349 9.59 10.67 18.85
C GLU A 349 9.22 11.45 17.57
N LYS A 350 8.66 12.66 17.70
CA LYS A 350 8.34 13.53 16.56
C LYS A 350 9.57 13.87 15.72
N LEU A 351 10.73 14.15 16.32
CA LEU A 351 11.95 14.45 15.58
C LEU A 351 12.56 13.18 14.98
N TYR A 352 12.59 12.07 15.73
CA TYR A 352 13.25 10.84 15.30
C TYR A 352 12.44 10.06 14.25
N PHE A 353 11.10 10.06 14.33
CA PHE A 353 10.23 9.28 13.46
C PHE A 353 9.46 10.10 12.41
N SER A 354 9.33 11.43 12.53
CA SER A 354 8.59 12.24 11.54
C SER A 354 9.41 12.60 10.29
N LYS A 355 8.74 12.62 9.13
CA LYS A 355 9.28 13.15 7.87
C LYS A 355 9.44 14.67 7.88
N SER A 356 8.55 15.40 8.55
CA SER A 356 8.59 16.87 8.59
C SER A 356 9.86 17.41 9.22
N HIS A 357 10.57 16.58 9.99
CA HIS A 357 11.78 16.94 10.73
C HIS A 357 13.02 16.15 10.26
N ALA A 358 13.01 15.59 9.04
CA ALA A 358 14.11 14.77 8.53
C ALA A 358 15.46 15.50 8.59
N HIS A 359 15.49 16.79 8.25
CA HIS A 359 16.69 17.63 8.34
C HIS A 359 17.25 17.67 9.76
N PHE A 360 16.41 17.97 10.77
CA PHE A 360 16.83 18.02 12.17
C PHE A 360 17.35 16.67 12.65
N LYS A 361 16.64 15.58 12.29
CA LYS A 361 17.05 14.24 12.67
C LYS A 361 18.46 13.90 12.14
N GLU A 362 18.73 14.20 10.88
CA GLU A 362 20.03 13.92 10.27
C GLU A 362 21.15 14.71 10.95
N SER A 363 20.93 16.02 11.18
CA SER A 363 21.90 16.85 11.90
C SER A 363 22.17 16.36 13.33
N LEU A 364 21.11 16.01 14.08
CA LEU A 364 21.26 15.47 15.44
C LEU A 364 22.02 14.14 15.43
N LEU A 365 21.68 13.21 14.54
CA LEU A 365 22.37 11.92 14.46
C LEU A 365 23.84 12.07 14.08
N GLU A 366 24.17 12.97 13.15
CA GLU A 366 25.55 13.24 12.75
C GLU A 366 26.38 13.79 13.91
N ALA A 367 25.85 14.80 14.61
CA ALA A 367 26.50 15.38 15.79
C ALA A 367 26.72 14.34 16.90
N MET A 368 25.69 13.56 17.24
CA MET A 368 25.77 12.47 18.23
C MET A 368 26.86 11.44 17.90
N HIS A 369 27.21 11.26 16.63
CA HIS A 369 28.27 10.34 16.21
C HIS A 369 29.68 10.96 16.21
N HIS A 370 29.80 12.26 16.46
CA HIS A 370 31.07 13.00 16.40
C HIS A 370 31.60 13.46 17.76
N VAL A 371 30.78 13.39 18.79
CA VAL A 371 31.15 13.75 20.16
C VAL A 371 30.88 12.59 21.11
N ASP A 372 31.58 12.57 22.25
CA ASP A 372 31.41 11.53 23.26
C ASP A 372 30.23 11.85 24.20
N SER A 373 29.91 13.14 24.38
CA SER A 373 28.88 13.60 25.31
C SER A 373 28.01 14.72 24.75
N TYR A 374 26.81 14.85 25.31
CA TYR A 374 25.86 15.91 24.94
C TYR A 374 26.39 17.32 25.24
N ASP A 375 27.17 17.46 26.32
CA ASP A 375 27.69 18.74 26.77
C ASP A 375 28.70 19.35 25.79
N GLU A 376 29.41 18.53 25.01
CA GLU A 376 30.36 18.99 23.97
C GLU A 376 29.69 19.71 22.80
N LEU A 377 28.37 19.52 22.59
CA LEU A 377 27.63 20.15 21.50
C LEU A 377 27.18 21.58 21.83
N ASN A 378 27.26 21.98 23.10
CA ASN A 378 26.72 23.25 23.58
C ASN A 378 27.86 24.12 24.09
N THR A 379 27.85 25.41 23.73
CA THR A 379 28.83 26.40 24.20
C THR A 379 28.13 27.48 25.01
N GLU A 380 28.90 28.42 25.57
CA GLU A 380 28.30 29.57 26.28
C GLU A 380 27.48 30.48 25.34
N SER A 381 27.76 30.47 24.03
CA SER A 381 27.10 31.33 23.03
C SER A 381 26.06 30.62 22.18
N GLU A 382 26.17 29.30 22.04
CA GLU A 382 25.35 28.50 21.11
C GLU A 382 24.78 27.25 21.77
N TYR A 383 23.60 26.86 21.32
CA TYR A 383 22.95 25.63 21.73
C TYR A 383 22.76 24.66 20.58
N PHE A 384 22.82 23.37 20.87
CA PHE A 384 22.55 22.27 19.96
C PHE A 384 21.93 21.08 20.71
N GLY A 385 20.79 20.60 20.22
CA GLY A 385 20.10 19.45 20.79
C GLY A 385 18.60 19.52 20.60
N ILE A 386 17.85 18.70 21.33
CA ILE A 386 16.39 18.69 21.26
C ILE A 386 15.82 19.62 22.33
N PRO A 387 15.22 20.78 21.98
CA PRO A 387 14.59 21.63 22.98
C PRO A 387 13.35 20.94 23.59
N CYS A 388 13.01 21.28 24.84
CA CYS A 388 11.71 20.93 25.41
C CYS A 388 10.58 21.64 24.66
N ASP A 389 9.32 21.24 24.87
CA ASP A 389 8.19 21.76 24.05
C ASP A 389 8.13 23.29 24.09
N ASP A 390 8.28 23.86 25.27
CA ASP A 390 8.27 25.31 25.49
C ASP A 390 9.40 26.01 24.71
N CYS A 391 10.62 25.47 24.78
CA CYS A 391 11.78 26.01 24.09
C CYS A 391 11.72 25.78 22.57
N PHE A 392 11.23 24.62 22.12
CA PHE A 392 11.12 24.31 20.69
C PHE A 392 10.04 25.17 20.04
N TYR A 393 8.96 25.46 20.77
CA TYR A 393 7.93 26.39 20.34
C TYR A 393 8.49 27.80 20.09
N LEU A 394 9.43 28.24 20.94
CA LEU A 394 10.12 29.52 20.81
C LEU A 394 11.15 29.53 19.67
N THR A 395 12.03 28.54 19.60
CA THR A 395 13.17 28.57 18.66
C THR A 395 12.84 28.03 17.27
N ARG A 396 11.89 27.09 17.19
CA ARG A 396 11.57 26.31 15.98
C ARG A 396 12.80 25.66 15.32
N SER A 397 13.85 25.41 16.11
CA SER A 397 15.14 24.91 15.67
C SER A 397 15.77 24.03 16.75
N VAL A 398 16.64 23.11 16.33
CA VAL A 398 17.45 22.26 17.21
C VAL A 398 18.83 22.88 17.51
N ASN A 399 19.16 24.00 16.87
CA ASN A 399 20.40 24.73 17.08
C ASN A 399 20.22 26.24 16.85
N GLY A 400 21.09 27.03 17.48
CA GLY A 400 21.12 28.49 17.29
C GLY A 400 21.96 29.20 18.35
N GLU A 401 22.01 30.53 18.26
CA GLU A 401 22.67 31.38 19.26
C GLU A 401 21.72 31.70 20.43
N TYR A 402 22.26 31.80 21.64
CA TYR A 402 21.49 32.29 22.79
C TYR A 402 21.10 33.77 22.66
N SER A 403 21.90 34.55 21.93
CA SER A 403 21.63 35.97 21.61
C SER A 403 20.30 36.16 20.88
N ASP A 404 20.00 35.30 19.90
CA ASP A 404 18.77 35.29 19.12
C ASP A 404 17.56 34.88 19.98
N LEU A 405 17.73 33.88 20.83
CA LEU A 405 16.69 33.45 21.78
C LEU A 405 16.33 34.59 22.74
N ASP A 406 17.34 35.25 23.31
CA ASP A 406 17.15 36.42 24.18
C ASP A 406 16.42 37.55 23.46
N GLN A 407 16.75 37.78 22.19
CA GLN A 407 16.08 38.78 21.37
C GLN A 407 14.58 38.45 21.18
N ILE A 408 14.24 37.18 20.91
CA ILE A 408 12.85 36.71 20.78
C ILE A 408 12.10 36.89 22.10
N ILE A 409 12.68 36.45 23.21
CA ILE A 409 12.08 36.59 24.54
C ILE A 409 11.81 38.06 24.86
N LYS A 410 12.80 38.95 24.59
CA LYS A 410 12.64 40.40 24.75
C LYS A 410 11.53 40.94 23.84
N PHE A 411 11.43 40.45 22.60
CA PHE A 411 10.42 40.87 21.64
C PHE A 411 9.01 40.52 22.13
N ILE A 412 8.79 39.26 22.52
CA ILE A 412 7.52 38.78 23.05
C ILE A 412 7.13 39.59 24.28
N ASN A 413 8.06 39.78 25.23
CA ASN A 413 7.78 40.52 26.46
C ASN A 413 7.49 42.00 26.21
N THR A 414 8.13 42.62 25.21
CA THR A 414 7.90 44.04 24.88
C THR A 414 6.53 44.24 24.22
N TYR A 415 6.10 43.30 23.38
CA TYR A 415 4.88 43.42 22.59
C TYR A 415 3.72 42.53 23.09
N ASN A 416 3.81 42.05 24.32
CA ASN A 416 2.79 41.21 24.95
C ASN A 416 1.48 41.95 25.29
N ILE A 417 1.43 43.27 25.19
CA ILE A 417 0.21 44.07 25.40
C ILE A 417 -0.21 44.74 24.09
N CYS A 418 -1.48 44.60 23.74
CA CYS A 418 -2.06 45.22 22.56
C CYS A 418 -2.04 46.76 22.68
N PRO A 419 -1.50 47.50 21.68
CA PRO A 419 -1.46 48.95 21.73
C PRO A 419 -2.85 49.59 21.66
N VAL A 420 -3.84 48.91 21.04
CA VAL A 420 -5.21 49.38 20.82
C VAL A 420 -6.08 49.17 22.06
N CYS A 421 -6.31 47.92 22.45
CA CYS A 421 -7.28 47.57 23.50
C CYS A 421 -6.65 47.28 24.87
N LYS A 422 -5.31 47.30 24.97
CA LYS A 422 -4.54 47.01 26.20
C LYS A 422 -4.67 45.58 26.76
N ASN A 423 -5.34 44.67 26.05
CA ASN A 423 -5.37 43.25 26.41
C ASN A 423 -4.04 42.54 26.10
N LYS A 424 -3.77 41.43 26.78
CA LYS A 424 -2.57 40.60 26.55
C LYS A 424 -2.67 39.90 25.19
N ASN A 425 -1.59 39.95 24.42
CA ASN A 425 -1.41 39.20 23.19
C ASN A 425 -1.09 37.73 23.49
N HIS A 426 -1.59 36.83 22.63
CA HIS A 426 -1.18 35.42 22.62
C HIS A 426 0.30 35.31 22.24
N SER A 427 1.07 34.51 22.98
CA SER A 427 2.49 34.26 22.70
C SER A 427 2.69 33.66 21.31
N GLU A 428 1.78 32.77 20.92
CA GLU A 428 1.78 32.03 19.66
C GLU A 428 1.73 32.99 18.46
N TYR A 429 0.92 34.04 18.60
CA TYR A 429 0.77 35.08 17.61
C TYR A 429 2.04 35.91 17.45
N LEU A 430 2.69 36.30 18.56
CA LEU A 430 3.91 37.10 18.55
C LEU A 430 5.11 36.31 18.00
N ILE A 431 5.23 35.03 18.35
CA ILE A 431 6.26 34.12 17.82
C ILE A 431 6.06 33.94 16.31
N SER A 432 4.83 33.67 15.88
CA SER A 432 4.54 33.51 14.46
C SER A 432 4.84 34.78 13.67
N PHE A 433 4.50 35.96 14.22
CA PHE A 433 4.88 37.24 13.65
C PHE A 433 6.40 37.41 13.54
N TYR A 434 7.16 37.00 14.57
CA TYR A 434 8.62 37.11 14.58
C TYR A 434 9.29 36.30 13.47
N TYR A 435 8.76 35.11 13.16
CA TYR A 435 9.30 34.23 12.13
C TYR A 435 8.74 34.48 10.73
N ASP A 436 7.80 35.40 10.58
CA ASP A 436 7.20 35.72 9.28
C ASP A 436 8.18 36.51 8.39
N THR A 437 8.65 35.85 7.33
CA THR A 437 9.59 36.42 6.37
C THR A 437 8.97 37.53 5.53
N SER A 438 7.66 37.51 5.29
CA SER A 438 6.95 38.56 4.54
C SER A 438 6.95 39.90 5.31
N LYS A 439 7.05 39.85 6.64
CA LYS A 439 7.03 41.01 7.55
C LYS A 439 8.43 41.41 8.03
N LYS A 440 9.49 40.97 7.36
CA LYS A 440 10.89 41.22 7.78
C LYS A 440 11.18 42.69 8.07
N GLN A 441 10.71 43.62 7.23
CA GLN A 441 10.91 45.07 7.42
C GLN A 441 10.22 45.58 8.69
N LEU A 442 8.96 45.18 8.92
CA LEU A 442 8.19 45.57 10.10
C LEU A 442 8.78 44.97 11.38
N LYS A 443 9.21 43.71 11.34
CA LYS A 443 9.94 43.10 12.43
C LYS A 443 11.21 43.88 12.76
N GLN A 444 12.03 44.21 11.76
CA GLN A 444 13.28 44.95 12.00
C GLN A 444 13.01 46.33 12.58
N PHE A 445 11.97 47.01 12.09
CA PHE A 445 11.52 48.26 12.68
C PHE A 445 11.20 48.06 14.17
N LEU A 446 10.33 47.11 14.51
CA LEU A 446 9.93 46.82 15.89
C LEU A 446 11.12 46.41 16.78
N LEU A 447 12.11 45.71 16.24
CA LEU A 447 13.33 45.38 16.98
C LEU A 447 14.18 46.63 17.25
N ASN A 448 14.31 47.53 16.28
CA ASN A 448 15.06 48.78 16.45
C ASN A 448 14.34 49.75 17.41
N THR A 449 13.02 49.64 17.55
CA THR A 449 12.23 50.47 18.47
C THR A 449 12.26 49.95 19.91
N MET A 450 12.59 48.66 20.13
CA MET A 450 12.78 48.08 21.46
C MET A 450 13.95 48.74 22.19
N GLY A 451 13.67 49.73 23.03
CA GLY A 451 14.67 50.45 23.82
C GLY A 451 15.07 51.83 23.27
N SER A 452 14.51 52.28 22.15
CA SER A 452 14.78 53.63 21.62
C SER A 452 14.16 54.73 22.51
N SER A 453 15.00 55.58 23.09
CA SER A 453 14.57 56.76 23.86
C SER A 453 13.82 57.79 23.01
N PHE A 454 14.14 57.86 21.70
CA PHE A 454 13.51 58.77 20.75
C PHE A 454 11.99 58.54 20.63
N ILE A 455 11.56 57.28 20.57
CA ILE A 455 10.14 56.94 20.43
C ILE A 455 9.38 57.23 21.72
N LYS A 456 10.01 57.02 22.88
CA LYS A 456 9.46 57.41 24.18
C LYS A 456 9.23 58.92 24.27
N ASN A 457 10.11 59.72 23.65
CA ASN A 457 10.01 61.18 23.67
C ASN A 457 8.89 61.75 22.77
N ILE A 458 8.49 61.03 21.71
CA ILE A 458 7.48 61.51 20.74
C ILE A 458 6.07 60.95 21.05
N LYS A 459 5.91 60.15 22.11
CA LYS A 459 4.63 59.56 22.55
C LYS A 459 3.92 58.73 21.46
N ILE A 460 4.66 58.11 20.56
CA ILE A 460 4.10 57.18 19.57
C ILE A 460 3.90 55.82 20.22
N ASN A 461 2.66 55.32 20.22
CA ASN A 461 2.31 54.02 20.77
C ASN A 461 2.58 52.91 19.73
N THR A 462 3.82 52.40 19.69
CA THR A 462 4.22 51.30 18.81
C THR A 462 3.89 49.96 19.45
N GLY A 463 3.25 49.06 18.71
CA GLY A 463 3.02 47.69 19.18
C GLY A 463 2.33 46.83 18.13
N ILE A 464 2.05 45.57 18.50
CA ILE A 464 1.38 44.61 17.64
C ILE A 464 -0.08 44.46 18.13
N PRO A 465 -1.10 44.73 17.29
CA PRO A 465 -2.51 44.61 17.68
C PRO A 465 -2.85 43.14 18.00
N CYS A 466 -3.75 42.90 18.96
CA CYS A 466 -4.21 41.54 19.23
C CYS A 466 -5.06 41.00 18.08
N CYS A 467 -5.27 39.68 18.02
CA CYS A 467 -6.03 39.04 16.95
C CYS A 467 -7.43 39.66 16.74
N SER A 468 -8.11 40.06 17.81
CA SER A 468 -9.43 40.70 17.74
C SER A 468 -9.35 42.09 17.11
N CYS A 469 -8.41 42.93 17.56
CA CYS A 469 -8.21 44.26 16.98
C CYS A 469 -7.70 44.15 15.53
N TYR A 470 -6.79 43.23 15.22
CA TYR A 470 -6.33 43.01 13.85
C TYR A 470 -7.51 42.68 12.93
N ARG A 471 -8.38 41.75 13.35
CA ARG A 471 -9.59 41.40 12.58
C ARG A 471 -10.54 42.57 12.41
N GLU A 472 -10.73 43.37 13.45
CA GLU A 472 -11.59 44.55 13.41
C GLU A 472 -11.08 45.60 12.42
N PHE A 473 -9.77 45.85 12.40
CA PHE A 473 -9.17 46.87 11.52
C PHE A 473 -8.97 46.41 10.08
N PHE A 474 -8.62 45.14 9.86
CA PHE A 474 -8.22 44.63 8.54
C PHE A 474 -9.26 43.70 7.90
N GLY A 475 -10.34 43.35 8.60
CA GLY A 475 -11.42 42.52 8.07
C GLY A 475 -11.09 41.02 7.94
N GLU A 476 -9.89 40.62 8.37
CA GLU A 476 -9.39 39.24 8.26
C GLU A 476 -8.73 38.78 9.56
N LEU A 477 -8.77 37.48 9.84
CA LEU A 477 -7.95 36.93 10.92
C LEU A 477 -6.48 37.02 10.52
N PRO A 478 -5.54 37.27 11.45
CA PRO A 478 -4.14 37.10 11.15
C PRO A 478 -3.91 35.70 10.56
N GLU A 479 -3.25 35.59 9.40
CA GLU A 479 -3.10 34.34 8.61
C GLU A 479 -2.54 33.14 9.41
N PHE A 480 -2.04 33.36 10.62
CA PHE A 480 -1.22 32.46 11.42
C PHE A 480 -2.01 31.66 12.48
N ILE A 481 -3.33 31.85 12.60
CA ILE A 481 -4.19 31.11 13.55
C ILE A 481 -4.59 29.72 13.01
N ASN A 482 -4.30 29.41 11.74
CA ASN A 482 -4.68 28.14 11.11
C ASN A 482 -3.85 26.91 11.49
N TYR A 483 -2.91 27.01 12.44
CA TYR A 483 -2.29 25.83 13.05
C TYR A 483 -3.05 25.45 14.33
N SER A 484 -4.33 25.09 14.14
CA SER A 484 -5.04 24.26 15.11
C SER A 484 -4.52 22.82 14.93
N HIS A 485 -3.93 22.29 16.00
CA HIS A 485 -3.53 20.89 16.27
C HIS A 485 -3.73 19.80 15.21
#